data_AF-A0A4Q6CD10-F1
#
_entry.id   AF-A0A4Q6CD10-F1
#
_cell.length_a   1.000
_cell.length_b   1.000
_cell.length_c   1.000
_cell.angle_alpha   90.00
_cell.angle_beta   90.00
_cell.angle_gamma   90.00
#
_symmetry.space_group_name_H-M   'P 1'
#
loop_
_entity.id
_entity.type
_entity.pdbx_description
1 polymer ?
#
loop_
_entity_poly.entity_id
_entity_poly.type
_entity_poly.pdbx_seq_one_letter_code
_entity_poly.pdbx_strand_id
1 'polypeptide(L)'
;AKKDAQGRLVKQEFGPWVFSAFKLLAKFRFLRGGMLDVFGYTEERKGERALIGDYEKTIAGLLGSLDAGNLVLAAEIASIPEHIRGYGHVKEAHLHTAKAREAALLAKWNNPREIPLVQAA
;
A
#
# COMPACT_ATOMS: atom_id res chain seq x y z
N ALA A 1 -11.46 18.38 6.43
CA ALA A 1 -10.97 19.22 5.31
C ALA A 1 -12.10 19.46 4.32
N LYS A 2 -12.11 20.60 3.62
CA LYS A 2 -13.13 20.93 2.61
C LYS A 2 -13.00 20.00 1.41
N LYS A 3 -14.12 19.44 0.96
CA LYS A 3 -14.21 18.59 -0.23
C LYS A 3 -14.96 19.32 -1.34
N ASP A 4 -14.62 19.04 -2.59
CA ASP A 4 -15.36 19.50 -3.77
C ASP A 4 -16.64 18.67 -3.99
N ALA A 5 -17.40 18.98 -5.05
CA ALA A 5 -18.63 18.27 -5.39
C ALA A 5 -18.40 16.79 -5.76
N GLN A 6 -17.16 16.42 -6.07
CA GLN A 6 -16.73 15.06 -6.41
C GLN A 6 -16.09 14.34 -5.21
N GLY A 7 -16.15 14.93 -4.01
CA GLY A 7 -15.63 14.35 -2.78
C GLY A 7 -14.10 14.45 -2.61
N ARG A 8 -13.40 15.17 -3.49
CA ARG A 8 -11.93 15.31 -3.48
C ARG A 8 -11.52 16.51 -2.63
N LEU A 9 -10.31 16.47 -2.08
CA LEU A 9 -9.77 17.56 -1.28
C LEU A 9 -9.61 18.83 -2.11
N VAL A 10 -10.16 19.94 -1.62
CA VAL A 10 -9.97 21.26 -2.24
C VAL A 10 -8.56 21.74 -1.94
N LYS A 11 -7.80 22.06 -2.99
CA LYS A 11 -6.45 22.62 -2.86
C LYS A 11 -6.52 23.97 -2.14
N GLN A 12 -5.59 24.19 -1.23
CA GLN A 12 -5.47 25.44 -0.47
C GLN A 12 -4.04 25.98 -0.62
N GLU A 13 -3.94 27.29 -0.79
CA GLU A 13 -2.66 27.98 -0.76
C GLU A 13 -2.35 28.41 0.68
N PHE A 14 -1.09 28.22 1.09
CA PHE A 14 -0.59 28.69 2.37
C PHE A 14 0.47 29.75 2.13
N GLY A 15 0.36 30.89 2.83
CA GLY A 15 1.36 31.94 2.75
C GLY A 15 2.72 31.54 3.36
N PRO A 16 3.74 32.41 3.29
CA PRO A 16 5.12 32.11 3.69
C PRO A 16 5.30 31.61 5.14
N TRP A 17 4.34 31.89 6.03
CA TRP A 17 4.35 31.43 7.42
C TRP A 17 4.46 29.90 7.55
N VAL A 18 3.98 29.15 6.55
CA VAL A 18 3.97 27.68 6.56
C VAL A 18 5.37 27.08 6.68
N PHE A 19 6.39 27.75 6.12
CA PHE A 19 7.77 27.28 6.22
C PHE A 19 8.30 27.33 7.65
N SER A 20 7.91 28.35 8.43
CA SER A 20 8.25 28.44 9.85
C SER A 20 7.53 27.36 10.67
N ALA A 21 6.26 27.09 10.35
CA ALA A 21 5.52 25.99 10.97
C ALA A 21 6.18 24.63 10.68
N PHE A 22 6.63 24.38 9.44
CA PHE A 22 7.35 23.14 9.11
C PHE A 22 8.70 23.00 9.82
N LYS A 23 9.45 24.10 10.03
CA LYS A 23 10.68 24.08 10.84
C LYS A 23 10.42 23.62 12.27
N LEU A 24 9.32 24.06 12.87
CA LEU A 24 8.91 23.62 14.21
C LEU A 24 8.47 22.15 14.17
N LEU A 25 7.62 21.78 13.21
CA LEU A 25 7.12 20.41 13.03
C LEU A 25 8.26 19.40 12.87
N ALA A 26 9.34 19.77 12.17
CA ALA A 26 10.49 18.91 11.95
C ALA A 26 11.20 18.49 13.26
N LYS A 27 11.14 19.34 14.31
CA LYS A 27 11.69 18.99 15.63
C LYS A 27 10.89 17.89 16.32
N PHE A 28 9.62 17.73 15.96
CA PHE A 28 8.71 16.71 16.48
C PHE A 28 8.66 15.43 15.62
N ARG A 29 9.61 15.23 14.69
CA ARG A 29 9.67 14.01 13.87
C ARG A 29 9.75 12.72 14.69
N PHE A 30 10.27 12.78 15.92
CA PHE A 30 10.37 11.62 16.81
C PHE A 30 9.01 11.13 17.31
N LEU A 31 7.95 11.94 17.20
CA LEU A 31 6.59 11.53 17.55
C LEU A 31 5.98 10.59 16.50
N ARG A 32 6.55 10.51 15.29
CA ARG A 32 6.03 9.69 14.19
C ARG A 32 6.02 8.21 14.59
N GLY A 33 4.90 7.55 14.33
CA GLY A 33 4.71 6.15 14.70
C GLY A 33 4.46 5.89 16.19
N GLY A 34 4.48 6.93 17.02
CA GLY A 34 4.04 6.86 18.41
C GLY A 34 2.59 7.31 18.60
N MET A 35 2.10 7.23 19.84
CA MET A 35 0.73 7.66 20.22
C MET A 35 0.47 9.17 20.03
N LEU A 36 1.51 9.98 19.89
CA LEU A 36 1.36 11.43 19.66
C LEU A 36 1.49 11.80 18.17
N ASP A 37 1.47 10.82 17.27
CA ASP A 37 1.46 11.04 15.83
C ASP A 37 0.05 11.40 15.33
N VAL A 38 -0.34 12.67 15.49
CA VAL A 38 -1.65 13.17 15.06
C VAL A 38 -1.91 12.94 13.56
N PHE A 39 -0.86 12.95 12.73
CA PHE A 39 -0.99 12.68 11.29
C PHE A 39 -1.18 11.18 11.00
N GLY A 40 -0.71 10.30 11.90
CA GLY A 40 -0.90 8.86 11.85
C GLY A 40 -2.34 8.42 12.06
N TYR A 41 -3.20 9.25 12.65
CA TYR A 41 -4.61 8.92 12.90
C TYR A 41 -5.54 9.07 11.71
N THR A 42 -5.05 9.63 10.60
CA THR A 42 -5.82 9.67 9.36
C THR A 42 -6.04 8.26 8.80
N GLU A 43 -7.22 8.00 8.24
CA GLU A 43 -7.54 6.68 7.65
C GLU A 43 -6.57 6.29 6.54
N GLU A 44 -6.11 7.26 5.73
CA GLU A 44 -5.08 7.03 4.71
C GLU A 44 -3.77 6.51 5.33
N ARG A 45 -3.27 7.13 6.40
CA ARG A 45 -2.03 6.69 7.07
C ARG A 45 -2.19 5.37 7.81
N LYS A 46 -3.34 5.08 8.40
CA LYS A 46 -3.62 3.77 9.00
C LYS A 46 -3.60 2.67 7.93
N GLY A 47 -4.28 2.90 6.81
CA GLY A 47 -4.30 1.97 5.68
C GLY A 47 -2.90 1.73 5.10
N GLU A 48 -2.10 2.78 4.89
CA GLU A 48 -0.71 2.63 4.43
C GLU A 48 0.16 1.77 5.36
N ARG A 49 0.03 1.94 6.67
CA ARG A 49 0.79 1.13 7.64
C ARG A 49 0.31 -0.31 7.68
N ALA A 50 -1.00 -0.51 7.59
CA ALA A 50 -1.58 -1.86 7.51
C ALA A 50 -1.07 -2.61 6.27
N LEU A 51 -0.96 -1.93 5.12
CA LEU A 51 -0.43 -2.53 3.89
C LEU A 51 0.99 -3.10 4.03
N ILE A 52 1.84 -2.50 4.87
CA ILE A 52 3.18 -3.02 5.14
C ILE A 52 3.08 -4.38 5.83
N GLY A 53 2.32 -4.46 6.92
CA GLY A 53 2.14 -5.70 7.67
C GLY A 53 1.41 -6.78 6.86
N ASP A 54 0.42 -6.39 6.07
CA ASP A 54 -0.27 -7.29 5.13
C ASP A 54 0.72 -7.87 4.11
N TYR A 55 1.58 -7.03 3.54
CA TYR A 55 2.59 -7.47 2.58
C TYR A 55 3.60 -8.42 3.22
N GLU A 56 4.14 -8.08 4.39
CA GLU A 56 5.05 -8.95 5.14
C GLU A 56 4.43 -10.32 5.41
N LYS A 57 3.15 -10.35 5.81
CA LYS A 57 2.39 -11.59 6.02
C LYS A 57 2.21 -12.39 4.73
N THR A 58 1.87 -11.72 3.62
CA THR A 58 1.75 -12.36 2.31
C THR A 58 3.08 -13.00 1.91
N ILE A 59 4.20 -12.25 1.99
CA ILE A 59 5.53 -12.77 1.65
C ILE A 59 5.92 -13.94 2.54
N ALA A 60 5.70 -13.85 3.86
CA ALA A 60 5.98 -14.97 4.77
C ALA A 60 5.16 -16.23 4.39
N GLY A 61 3.89 -16.04 4.00
CA GLY A 61 3.03 -17.13 3.52
C GLY A 61 3.53 -17.76 2.22
N LEU A 62 3.97 -16.95 1.25
CA LEU A 62 4.53 -17.45 -0.01
C LEU A 62 5.82 -18.26 0.23
N LEU A 63 6.73 -17.73 1.05
CA LEU A 63 8.01 -18.37 1.35
C LEU A 63 7.83 -19.73 2.06
N GLY A 64 6.73 -19.93 2.80
CA GLY A 64 6.45 -21.19 3.50
C GLY A 64 6.19 -22.38 2.58
N SER A 65 5.80 -22.17 1.32
CA SER A 65 5.53 -23.22 0.34
C SER A 65 6.14 -22.93 -1.04
N LEU A 66 7.15 -22.06 -1.09
CA LEU A 66 7.81 -21.67 -2.33
C LEU A 66 8.62 -22.84 -2.91
N ASP A 67 8.45 -23.09 -4.20
CA ASP A 67 9.22 -24.06 -4.97
C ASP A 67 9.51 -23.54 -6.39
N ALA A 68 10.22 -24.34 -7.19
CA ALA A 68 10.58 -23.97 -8.55
C ALA A 68 9.36 -23.89 -9.51
N GLY A 69 8.29 -24.64 -9.23
CA GLY A 69 7.08 -24.68 -10.05
C GLY A 69 6.15 -23.49 -9.81
N ASN A 70 6.22 -22.87 -8.63
CA ASN A 70 5.37 -21.74 -8.25
C ASN A 70 6.11 -20.39 -8.16
N LEU A 71 7.43 -20.36 -8.41
CA LEU A 71 8.26 -19.16 -8.33
C LEU A 71 7.70 -17.96 -9.12
N VAL A 72 7.21 -18.19 -10.34
CA VAL A 72 6.66 -17.12 -11.19
C VAL A 72 5.39 -16.51 -10.58
N LEU A 73 4.50 -17.36 -10.05
CA LEU A 73 3.28 -16.89 -9.39
C LEU A 73 3.61 -16.16 -8.08
N ALA A 74 4.58 -16.66 -7.31
CA ALA A 74 5.05 -15.98 -6.10
C ALA A 74 5.61 -14.59 -6.40
N ALA A 75 6.43 -14.47 -7.46
CA ALA A 75 6.99 -13.20 -7.90
C ALA A 75 5.89 -12.23 -8.36
N GLU A 76 4.87 -12.72 -9.09
CA GLU A 76 3.74 -11.89 -9.51
C GLU A 76 2.96 -11.35 -8.30
N ILE A 77 2.67 -12.20 -7.31
CA ILE A 77 2.01 -11.78 -6.06
C ILE A 77 2.87 -10.75 -5.32
N ALA A 78 4.19 -10.99 -5.21
CA ALA A 78 5.12 -10.09 -4.55
C ALA A 78 5.23 -8.72 -5.24
N SER A 79 5.00 -8.64 -6.55
CA SER A 79 5.04 -7.36 -7.30
C SER A 79 3.81 -6.47 -7.11
N ILE A 80 2.74 -6.95 -6.49
CA ILE A 80 1.47 -6.20 -6.34
C ILE A 80 1.64 -4.79 -5.76
N PRO A 81 2.45 -4.56 -4.70
CA PRO A 81 2.61 -3.22 -4.12
C PRO A 81 3.13 -2.19 -5.13
N GLU A 82 3.86 -2.61 -6.17
CA GLU A 82 4.36 -1.72 -7.21
C GLU A 82 3.24 -1.07 -8.03
N HIS A 83 2.01 -1.61 -7.99
CA HIS A 83 0.86 -1.03 -8.65
C HIS A 83 0.14 0.03 -7.82
N ILE A 84 0.47 0.18 -6.53
CA ILE A 84 -0.15 1.16 -5.63
C ILE A 84 0.68 2.45 -5.66
N ARG A 85 0.46 3.28 -6.69
CA ARG A 85 1.20 4.54 -6.90
C ARG A 85 0.29 5.77 -6.85
N GLY A 86 0.92 6.95 -6.78
CA GLY A 86 0.22 8.24 -6.78
C GLY A 86 -0.19 8.73 -5.39
N TYR A 87 -1.10 9.72 -5.35
CA TYR A 87 -1.51 10.40 -4.12
C TYR A 87 -3.03 10.57 -4.05
N GLY A 88 -3.57 10.62 -2.83
CA GLY A 88 -5.00 10.82 -2.58
C GLY A 88 -5.88 9.82 -3.33
N HIS A 89 -6.92 10.33 -3.99
CA HIS A 89 -7.90 9.51 -4.71
C HIS A 89 -7.31 8.63 -5.83
N VAL A 90 -6.18 9.04 -6.44
CA VAL A 90 -5.50 8.24 -7.47
C VAL A 90 -4.91 6.98 -6.84
N LYS A 91 -4.23 7.14 -5.69
CA LYS A 91 -3.67 6.01 -4.93
C LYS A 91 -4.77 5.10 -4.39
N GLU A 92 -5.88 5.67 -3.92
CA GLU A 92 -7.03 4.91 -3.44
C GLU A 92 -7.61 4.02 -4.55
N ALA A 93 -7.80 4.55 -5.75
CA ALA A 93 -8.24 3.76 -6.90
C ALA A 93 -7.24 2.63 -7.24
N HIS A 94 -5.94 2.94 -7.28
CA HIS A 94 -4.90 1.93 -7.52
C HIS A 94 -4.87 0.85 -6.43
N LEU A 95 -5.06 1.22 -5.16
CA LEU A 95 -5.14 0.30 -4.04
C LEU A 95 -6.28 -0.70 -4.22
N HIS A 96 -7.47 -0.22 -4.59
CA HIS A 96 -8.62 -1.11 -4.85
C HIS A 96 -8.34 -2.09 -5.99
N THR A 97 -7.81 -1.62 -7.12
CA THR A 97 -7.46 -2.49 -8.25
C THR A 97 -6.36 -3.49 -7.88
N ALA A 98 -5.33 -3.05 -7.15
CA ALA A 98 -4.23 -3.91 -6.70
C ALA A 98 -4.72 -4.99 -5.73
N LYS A 99 -5.58 -4.65 -4.77
CA LYS A 99 -6.16 -5.63 -3.83
C LYS A 99 -7.08 -6.65 -4.51
N ALA A 100 -7.84 -6.24 -5.52
CA ALA A 100 -8.61 -7.18 -6.32
C ALA A 100 -7.71 -8.17 -7.07
N ARG A 101 -6.59 -7.70 -7.64
CA ARG A 101 -5.60 -8.54 -8.30
C ARG A 101 -4.88 -9.47 -7.32
N GLU A 102 -4.49 -8.97 -6.16
CA GLU A 102 -3.88 -9.74 -5.07
C GLU A 102 -4.78 -10.92 -4.69
N ALA A 103 -6.07 -10.66 -4.43
CA ALA A 103 -7.04 -11.68 -4.07
C ALA A 103 -7.18 -12.76 -5.17
N ALA A 104 -7.22 -12.36 -6.44
CA ALA A 104 -7.28 -13.30 -7.55
C ALA A 104 -6.02 -14.18 -7.67
N LEU A 105 -4.83 -13.61 -7.47
CA LEU A 105 -3.58 -14.37 -7.53
C LEU A 105 -3.41 -15.30 -6.31
N LEU A 106 -3.79 -14.85 -5.11
CA LEU A 106 -3.79 -15.67 -3.91
C LEU A 106 -4.79 -16.84 -4.01
N ALA A 107 -5.94 -16.63 -4.67
CA ALA A 107 -6.87 -17.73 -4.95
C ALA A 107 -6.22 -18.82 -5.82
N LYS A 108 -5.47 -18.42 -6.85
CA LYS A 108 -4.67 -19.36 -7.68
C LYS A 108 -3.57 -20.04 -6.88
N TRP A 109 -2.85 -19.29 -6.03
CA TRP A 109 -1.81 -19.84 -5.16
C TRP A 109 -2.34 -20.95 -4.25
N ASN A 110 -3.54 -20.75 -3.71
CA ASN A 110 -4.21 -21.72 -2.84
C ASN A 110 -4.85 -22.89 -3.60
N ASN A 111 -4.87 -22.86 -4.94
CA ASN A 111 -5.39 -23.94 -5.79
C ASN A 111 -4.31 -24.47 -6.74
N PRO A 112 -3.47 -25.43 -6.28
CA PRO A 112 -2.31 -25.92 -7.04
C PRO A 112 -2.61 -26.49 -8.43
N ARG A 113 -3.87 -26.87 -8.71
CA ARG A 113 -4.28 -27.39 -10.02
C ARG A 113 -4.32 -26.33 -11.11
N GLU A 114 -4.34 -25.06 -10.74
CA GLU A 114 -4.44 -23.92 -11.66
C GLU A 114 -3.11 -23.19 -11.86
N ILE A 115 -2.02 -23.64 -11.21
CA ILE A 115 -0.69 -23.05 -11.42
C ILE A 115 -0.20 -23.54 -12.78
N PRO A 116 -0.09 -22.66 -13.80
CA PRO A 116 0.42 -23.08 -15.09
C PRO A 116 1.87 -23.54 -14.89
N LEU A 117 2.13 -24.81 -15.18
CA LEU A 117 3.49 -25.35 -15.27
C LEU A 117 4.21 -24.54 -16.34
N VAL A 118 5.13 -23.67 -15.92
CA VAL A 118 6.01 -22.98 -16.86
C VAL A 118 6.84 -24.07 -17.55
N GLN A 119 6.54 -24.34 -18.82
CA GLN A 119 7.44 -25.08 -19.69
C GLN A 119 8.74 -24.29 -19.76
N ALA A 120 9.76 -24.77 -19.06
CA ALA A 120 11.13 -24.31 -19.25
C ALA A 120 11.51 -24.60 -20.71
N ALA A 121 11.79 -23.54 -21.46
CA ALA A 121 12.39 -23.61 -22.80
C ALA A 121 13.89 -23.90 -22.69
#